data_AF-A0A0M9E570-F1
#
_entry.id   AF-A0A0M9E570-F1
#
_cell.length_a   1.000
_cell.length_b   1.000
_cell.length_c   1.000
_cell.angle_alpha   90.00
_cell.angle_beta   90.00
_cell.angle_gamma   90.00
#
_symmetry.space_group_name_H-M   'P 1'
#
loop_
_entity.id
_entity.type
_entity.pdbx_description
1 polymer ?
#
loop_
_entity_poly.entity_id
_entity_poly.type
_entity_poly.pdbx_seq_one_letter_code
_entity_poly.pdbx_strand_id
1 'polypeptide(L)' 'KMYAIEFQTQITNGIIKIPEKYREKVKRFVKVILLTEETAETSSDMIDQLLESPLKVPDFRPFKREEIYDRI' A
#
# COMPACT_ATOMS: atom_id res chain seq x y z
N LYS A 1 -29.90 -17.22 0.00
CA LYS A 1 -29.14 -16.72 -1.18
C LYS A 1 -28.52 -15.38 -0.80
N MET A 2 -27.20 -15.25 -0.85
CA MET A 2 -26.52 -13.98 -0.64
C MET A 2 -26.40 -13.23 -1.97
N TYR A 3 -26.42 -11.89 -1.92
CA TYR A 3 -26.18 -11.03 -3.06
C TYR A 3 -25.24 -9.91 -2.62
N ALA A 4 -24.41 -9.42 -3.53
CA ALA A 4 -23.45 -8.37 -3.26
C ALA A 4 -24.07 -6.99 -3.55
N ILE A 5 -23.74 -6.01 -2.71
CA ILE A 5 -24.02 -4.60 -2.96
C ILE A 5 -22.67 -3.90 -2.93
N GLU A 6 -22.29 -3.30 -4.06
CA GLU A 6 -21.08 -2.50 -4.17
C GLU A 6 -21.42 -1.01 -4.07
N PHE A 7 -20.70 -0.29 -3.23
CA PHE A 7 -20.79 1.15 -3.12
C PHE A 7 -19.49 1.71 -2.53
N GLN A 8 -19.16 2.94 -2.92
CA GLN A 8 -18.06 3.71 -2.34
C GLN A 8 -18.65 4.70 -1.32
N THR A 9 -18.02 4.80 -0.15
CA THR A 9 -18.37 5.79 0.86
C THR A 9 -17.15 6.14 1.70
N GLN A 10 -17.22 7.26 2.40
CA GLN A 10 -16.20 7.66 3.36
C GLN A 10 -16.44 6.94 4.68
N ILE A 11 -15.34 6.47 5.29
CA ILE A 11 -15.36 5.99 6.66
C ILE A 11 -15.24 7.20 7.58
N THR A 12 -16.21 7.39 8.48
CA THR A 12 -16.19 8.48 9.46
C THR A 12 -16.16 7.91 10.86
N ASN A 13 -15.11 8.20 11.64
CA ASN A 13 -14.90 7.64 12.98
C ASN A 13 -15.01 6.10 13.04
N GLY A 14 -14.48 5.41 12.03
CA GLY A 14 -14.57 3.95 11.92
C GLY A 14 -15.95 3.41 11.52
N ILE A 15 -16.93 4.28 11.22
CA ILE A 15 -18.29 3.89 10.85
C ILE A 15 -18.47 4.01 9.34
N ILE A 16 -18.93 2.91 8.72
CA ILE A 16 -19.38 2.87 7.32
C ILE A 16 -20.89 3.06 7.32
N LYS A 17 -21.36 4.18 6.75
CA LYS A 17 -22.80 4.46 6.64
C LYS A 17 -23.36 3.84 5.36
N ILE A 18 -24.31 2.90 5.50
CA ILE A 18 -25.02 2.34 4.34
C ILE A 18 -25.86 3.44 3.65
N PRO A 19 -25.65 3.69 2.34
CA PRO A 19 -26.46 4.65 1.57
C PRO A 19 -27.96 4.30 1.62
N GLU A 20 -28.82 5.33 1.58
CA GLU A 20 -30.27 5.18 1.77
C GLU A 20 -30.91 4.19 0.80
N LYS A 21 -30.50 4.24 -0.47
CA LYS A 21 -30.93 3.32 -1.53
C LYS A 21 -30.71 1.82 -1.24
N TYR A 22 -29.88 1.49 -0.24
CA TYR A 22 -29.56 0.12 0.11
C TYR A 22 -30.06 -0.30 1.49
N ARG A 23 -30.59 0.62 2.31
CA ARG A 23 -30.99 0.29 3.71
C ARG A 23 -32.05 -0.80 3.78
N GLU A 24 -33.06 -0.78 2.90
CA GLU A 24 -34.12 -1.81 2.88
C GLU A 24 -33.63 -3.18 2.38
N LYS A 25 -32.52 -3.18 1.64
CA LYS A 25 -31.90 -4.38 1.06
C LYS A 25 -31.02 -5.08 2.12
N VAL A 26 -30.37 -4.30 2.98
CA VAL A 26 -29.51 -4.82 4.04
C VAL A 26 -30.35 -5.37 5.21
N LYS A 27 -30.19 -6.67 5.50
CA LYS A 27 -30.83 -7.35 6.64
C LYS A 27 -29.83 -7.55 7.79
N ARG A 28 -30.27 -8.21 8.87
CA ARG A 28 -29.52 -8.39 10.13
C ARG A 28 -28.08 -8.92 10.00
N PHE A 29 -27.83 -9.86 9.09
CA PHE A 29 -26.52 -10.51 8.96
C PHE A 29 -25.91 -10.21 7.59
N VAL A 30 -24.69 -9.70 7.58
CA VAL A 30 -23.95 -9.30 6.38
C VAL A 30 -22.52 -9.83 6.42
N LYS A 31 -21.95 -10.09 5.24
CA LYS A 31 -20.50 -10.25 5.04
C LYS A 31 -19.98 -8.94 4.45
N VAL A 32 -18.99 -8.33 5.09
CA VAL A 32 -18.39 -7.06 4.64
C VAL A 32 -17.03 -7.36 4.00
N ILE A 33 -16.78 -6.78 2.82
CA ILE A 33 -15.48 -6.80 2.14
C ILE A 33 -15.08 -5.34 1.96
N LEU A 34 -13.92 -4.96 2.48
CA LEU A 34 -13.37 -3.61 2.35
C LEU A 34 -12.26 -3.64 1.29
N LEU A 35 -12.41 -2.79 0.28
CA LEU A 35 -11.36 -2.46 -0.67
C LEU A 35 -11.05 -0.99 -0.41
N THR A 36 -9.83 -0.70 0.04
CA THR A 36 -9.37 0.66 0.31
C THR A 36 -8.54 1.13 -0.86
N GLU A 37 -8.50 2.44 -1.08
CA GLU A 37 -7.50 3.01 -1.97
C GLU A 37 -6.12 2.65 -1.43
N GLU A 38 -5.22 2.30 -2.32
CA GLU A 38 -3.81 2.28 -2.00
C GLU A 38 -3.45 3.74 -1.72
N THR A 39 -3.46 4.12 -0.45
CA THR A 39 -2.64 5.25 -0.04
C THR A 39 -1.26 4.84 -0.49
N ALA A 40 -0.74 5.50 -1.52
CA ALA A 40 0.70 5.57 -1.70
C ALA A 40 1.23 6.23 -0.43
N GLU A 41 1.32 5.45 0.65
CA GLU A 41 2.48 5.54 1.48
C GLU A 41 3.59 5.24 0.49
N THR A 42 4.14 6.30 -0.10
CA THR A 42 5.56 6.38 -0.34
C THR A 42 6.22 6.23 1.03
N SER A 43 6.12 5.04 1.63
CA SER A 43 7.21 4.50 2.39
C SER A 43 8.34 4.50 1.38
N SER A 44 9.09 5.60 1.33
CA SER A 44 10.34 5.71 0.60
C SER A 44 11.07 4.41 0.89
N ASP A 45 11.15 3.53 -0.11
CA ASP A 45 11.74 2.21 0.11
C ASP A 45 13.19 2.45 0.52
N MET A 46 13.82 1.48 1.17
CA MET A 46 15.22 1.60 1.57
C MET A 46 16.10 2.01 0.38
N ILE A 47 15.74 1.59 -0.84
CA ILE A 47 16.39 2.03 -2.07
C ILE A 47 16.23 3.54 -2.30
N ASP A 48 15.01 4.07 -2.20
CA ASP A 48 14.74 5.51 -2.38
C ASP A 48 15.50 6.35 -1.34
N GLN A 49 15.51 5.91 -0.08
CA GLN A 49 16.25 6.57 1.00
C GLN A 49 17.75 6.61 0.74
N LEU A 50 18.32 5.53 0.20
CA LEU A 50 19.75 5.43 -0.12
C LEU A 50 20.14 6.24 -1.36
N LEU A 51 19.23 6.45 -2.30
CA LEU A 51 19.43 7.33 -3.44
C LEU A 51 19.45 8.80 -3.01
N GLU A 52 18.55 9.20 -2.11
CA GLU A 52 18.50 10.57 -1.58
C GLU A 52 19.66 10.86 -0.61
N SER A 53 19.99 9.90 0.25
CA SER A 53 21.05 10.04 1.25
C SER A 53 21.94 8.78 1.30
N PRO A 54 22.94 8.68 0.40
CA PRO A 54 23.85 7.55 0.37
C PRO A 54 24.62 7.38 1.68
N LEU A 55 24.85 6.12 2.08
CA LEU A 55 25.67 5.80 3.25
C LEU A 55 27.12 6.25 3.02
N LYS A 56 27.63 7.06 3.94
CA LYS A 56 29.04 7.49 3.95
C LYS A 56 29.86 6.47 4.73
N VAL A 57 30.47 5.54 4.02
CA VAL A 57 31.38 4.55 4.62
C VAL A 57 32.81 5.09 4.54
N PRO A 58 33.55 5.20 5.66
CA PRO A 58 34.97 5.54 5.64
C PRO A 58 35.75 4.56 4.75
N ASP A 59 36.70 5.08 3.98
CA ASP A 59 37.54 4.28 3.07
C ASP A 59 36.79 3.45 2.02
N PHE A 60 35.57 3.86 1.64
CA PHE A 60 34.82 3.22 0.56
C PHE A 60 35.59 3.31 -0.76
N ARG A 61 36.05 2.15 -1.25
CA ARG A 61 36.74 2.00 -2.54
C ARG A 61 35.91 1.09 -3.43
N PRO A 62 35.01 1.64 -4.27
CA PRO A 62 34.26 0.83 -5.22
C PRO A 62 35.23 0.16 -6.18
N PHE A 63 34.97 -1.11 -6.50
CA PHE A 63 35.73 -1.82 -7.53
C PHE A 63 35.57 -1.11 -8.87
N LYS A 64 36.68 -1.01 -9.60
CA LYS A 64 36.65 -0.64 -11.01
C LYS A 64 35.96 -1.73 -11.81
N ARG A 65 35.45 -1.35 -12.97
CA ARG A 65 34.68 -2.24 -13.84
C ARG A 65 35.47 -3.50 -14.20
N GLU A 66 36.77 -3.35 -14.45
CA GLU A 66 37.69 -4.43 -14.80
C GLU A 66 37.85 -5.42 -13.63
N GLU A 67 37.94 -4.92 -12.39
CA GLU A 67 38.11 -5.74 -11.17
C GLU A 67 36.88 -6.58 -10.82
N ILE A 68 35.70 -6.23 -11.37
CA ILE A 68 34.44 -6.99 -11.18
C ILE A 68 34.40 -8.20 -12.11
N TYR A 69 34.83 -8.05 -13.36
CA TYR A 69 34.79 -9.12 -14.36
C TYR A 69 35.83 -10.21 -14.12
N ASP A 70 36.95 -9.89 -13.46
CA ASP A 70 37.99 -10.85 -13.08
C ASP A 70 37.60 -11.80 -11.91
N ARG A 71 36.40 -11.63 -11.33
CA ARG A 71 35.88 -12.44 -10.22
C ARG A 71 34.89 -13.54 -10.63
N ILE A 72 34.63 -13.70 -11.93
CA ILE A 72 33.69 -14.69 -12.50
C ILE A 72 34.47 -15.80 -13.18
#